data_AF-A0AAV5L8E3-F1
#
_entry.id   AF-A0AAV5L8E3-F1
#
_cell.length_a   1.000
_cell.length_b   1.000
_cell.length_c   1.000
_cell.angle_alpha   90.00
_cell.angle_beta   90.00
_cell.angle_gamma   90.00
#
_symmetry.space_group_name_H-M   'P 1'
#
loop_
_entity.id
_entity.type
_entity.pdbx_description
1 polymer ?
#
loop_
_entity_poly.entity_id
_entity_poly.type
_entity_poly.pdbx_seq_one_letter_code
_entity_poly.pdbx_strand_id
1 'polypeptide(L)'
;MEVESGCWKVRPSPYLVYIGGKDSEKMAFYSIGQIGDPKYVIKTKPPELRGKQIRASCYGWLILRDKQNNHYSLWNPLTLEFICLPALVLKPEQVISSRILSFPPGNHDSMLILFEKNVPLFIFCRIGDEKWTHQPITENFKHVEGDFLTNFVVCNGTLYCNTFRFSKLVKIDLSMQDNHYLALVLLDVSIPELLESYY
;
A
#
# COMPACT_ATOMS: atom_id res chain seq x y z
N MET A 1 -8.84 19.90 -44.45
CA MET A 1 -9.70 18.90 -43.81
C MET A 1 -8.89 17.62 -43.76
N GLU A 2 -8.16 17.42 -42.68
CA GLU A 2 -7.55 16.15 -42.31
C GLU A 2 -7.43 16.24 -40.79
N VAL A 3 -8.31 15.52 -40.10
CA VAL A 3 -8.35 15.45 -38.65
C VAL A 3 -7.73 14.11 -38.31
N GLU A 4 -6.43 14.09 -38.04
CA GLU A 4 -5.79 12.93 -37.44
C GLU A 4 -6.38 12.72 -36.04
N SER A 5 -7.15 11.65 -35.91
CA SER A 5 -7.63 11.10 -34.65
C SER A 5 -6.45 10.63 -33.79
N GLY A 6 -5.81 11.57 -33.11
CA GLY A 6 -4.74 11.34 -32.16
C GLY A 6 -5.26 10.69 -30.88
N CYS A 7 -5.25 9.36 -30.83
CA CYS A 7 -5.38 8.62 -29.59
C CYS A 7 -4.14 8.95 -28.74
N TRP A 8 -4.27 9.87 -27.78
CA TRP A 8 -3.18 10.23 -26.88
C TRP A 8 -2.69 8.97 -26.15
N LYS A 9 -1.52 8.45 -26.53
CA LYS A 9 -0.81 7.45 -25.74
C LYS A 9 -0.38 8.13 -24.44
N VAL A 10 -1.22 8.02 -23.41
CA VAL A 10 -0.87 8.43 -22.04
C VAL A 10 0.32 7.56 -21.64
N ARG A 11 1.53 8.13 -21.66
CA ARG A 11 2.69 7.47 -21.08
C ARG A 11 2.42 7.37 -19.57
N PRO A 12 2.62 6.21 -18.93
CA PRO A 12 2.50 6.11 -17.48
C PRO A 12 3.59 6.98 -16.83
N SER A 13 3.19 8.18 -16.38
CA SER A 13 4.02 9.07 -15.57
C SER A 13 3.62 8.91 -14.11
N PRO A 14 4.54 9.05 -13.14
CA PRO A 14 4.14 9.26 -11.76
C PRO A 14 3.25 10.50 -11.70
N TYR A 15 2.08 10.34 -11.11
CA TYR A 15 1.15 11.43 -10.82
C TYR A 15 1.17 11.73 -9.34
N LEU A 16 1.40 12.98 -8.99
CA LEU A 16 1.13 13.48 -7.65
C LEU A 16 -0.37 13.75 -7.53
N VAL A 17 -1.00 13.12 -6.54
CA VAL A 17 -2.41 13.36 -6.21
C VAL A 17 -2.47 14.30 -5.01
N TYR A 18 -3.12 15.45 -5.18
CA TYR A 18 -3.38 16.40 -4.12
C TYR A 18 -4.87 16.44 -3.81
N ILE A 19 -5.23 16.28 -2.54
CA ILE A 19 -6.61 16.46 -2.06
C ILE A 19 -6.67 17.76 -1.26
N GLY A 20 -7.63 18.63 -1.61
CA GLY A 20 -7.79 19.94 -0.98
C GLY A 20 -9.22 20.46 -1.09
N GLY A 21 -9.39 21.76 -0.82
CA GLY A 21 -10.71 22.39 -0.72
C GLY A 21 -11.36 22.20 0.64
N LYS A 22 -12.49 22.89 0.86
CA LYS A 22 -13.28 22.75 2.09
C LYS A 22 -13.73 21.29 2.19
N ASP A 23 -13.56 20.70 3.36
CA ASP A 23 -13.91 19.30 3.63
C ASP A 23 -13.25 18.27 2.68
N SER A 24 -12.11 18.61 2.06
CA SER A 24 -11.38 17.72 1.14
C SER A 24 -12.20 17.28 -0.08
N GLU A 25 -13.02 18.18 -0.63
CA GLU A 25 -13.95 17.92 -1.74
C GLU A 25 -13.31 17.97 -3.14
N LYS A 26 -12.09 18.50 -3.28
CA LYS A 26 -11.38 18.66 -4.56
C LYS A 26 -10.18 17.72 -4.63
N MET A 27 -9.90 17.22 -5.83
CA MET A 27 -8.72 16.41 -6.12
C MET A 27 -8.03 16.93 -7.38
N ALA A 28 -6.71 17.05 -7.34
CA ALA A 28 -5.88 17.43 -8.47
C ALA A 28 -4.81 16.36 -8.74
N PHE A 29 -4.57 16.07 -10.02
CA PHE A 29 -3.51 15.18 -10.49
C PHE A 29 -2.44 15.99 -11.19
N TYR A 30 -1.18 15.82 -10.80
CA TYR A 30 -0.03 16.51 -11.38
C TYR A 30 0.92 15.49 -12.01
N SER A 31 1.23 15.66 -13.29
CA SER A 31 2.30 14.90 -13.94
C SER A 31 3.67 15.52 -13.60
N ILE A 32 4.54 14.77 -12.95
CA ILE A 32 5.87 15.25 -12.53
C ILE A 32 6.86 15.32 -13.73
N GLY A 33 6.58 14.57 -14.81
CA GLY A 33 7.50 14.43 -15.95
C GLY A 33 7.45 15.54 -17.01
N GLN A 34 6.61 16.58 -16.85
CA GLN A 34 6.52 17.70 -17.80
C GLN A 34 6.99 18.99 -17.13
N ILE A 35 8.31 19.12 -17.00
CA ILE A 35 8.94 20.39 -16.61
C ILE A 35 8.55 21.45 -17.66
N GLY A 36 7.77 22.45 -17.24
CA GLY A 36 7.37 23.58 -18.09
C GLY A 36 5.91 23.61 -18.54
N ASP A 37 5.14 22.53 -18.41
CA ASP A 37 3.70 22.53 -18.68
C ASP A 37 2.98 21.50 -17.76
N PRO A 38 2.77 21.85 -16.48
CA PRO A 38 2.06 20.96 -15.57
C PRO A 38 0.59 20.85 -16.00
N LYS A 39 0.28 19.83 -16.81
CA LYS A 39 -1.11 19.44 -17.08
C LYS A 39 -1.72 18.93 -15.78
N TYR A 40 -2.45 19.81 -15.10
CA TYR A 40 -3.26 19.42 -13.96
C TYR A 40 -4.70 19.23 -14.40
N VAL A 41 -5.31 18.15 -13.91
CA VAL A 41 -6.76 17.97 -14.02
C VAL A 41 -7.30 18.08 -12.60
N ILE A 42 -7.94 19.22 -12.30
CA ILE A 42 -8.77 19.35 -11.11
C ILE A 42 -10.08 18.63 -11.42
N LYS A 43 -10.33 17.55 -10.68
CA LYS A 43 -11.62 16.86 -10.70
C LYS A 43 -12.35 17.16 -9.40
N THR A 44 -13.67 17.30 -9.49
CA THR A 44 -14.53 17.06 -8.32
C THR A 44 -14.17 15.69 -7.76
N LYS A 45 -14.02 15.58 -6.44
CA LYS A 45 -13.67 14.31 -5.82
C LYS A 45 -14.69 13.23 -6.24
N PRO A 46 -14.24 12.12 -6.84
CA PRO A 46 -15.11 11.02 -7.24
C PRO A 46 -15.98 10.57 -6.07
N PRO A 47 -17.26 10.22 -6.30
CA PRO A 47 -18.15 9.73 -5.25
C PRO A 47 -17.54 8.63 -4.38
N GLU A 48 -16.75 7.74 -5.00
CA GLU A 48 -16.07 6.59 -4.38
C GLU A 48 -15.07 7.01 -3.29
N LEU A 49 -14.49 8.22 -3.40
CA LEU A 49 -13.52 8.72 -2.43
C LEU A 49 -14.17 9.50 -1.29
N ARG A 50 -15.46 9.84 -1.39
CA ARG A 50 -16.16 10.64 -0.35
C ARG A 50 -16.21 9.84 0.96
N GLY A 51 -15.91 10.51 2.08
CA GLY A 51 -15.80 9.87 3.38
C GLY A 51 -14.58 8.97 3.58
N LYS A 52 -13.74 8.76 2.55
CA LYS A 52 -12.57 7.87 2.60
C LYS A 52 -11.25 8.63 2.72
N GLN A 53 -10.31 8.02 3.42
CA GLN A 53 -8.93 8.48 3.54
C GLN A 53 -8.02 7.62 2.66
N ILE A 54 -7.13 8.25 1.92
CA ILE A 54 -6.00 7.54 1.29
C ILE A 54 -5.03 7.17 2.41
N ARG A 55 -4.68 5.89 2.50
CA ARG A 55 -3.78 5.34 3.52
C ARG A 55 -2.45 4.86 2.97
N ALA A 56 -2.40 4.50 1.69
CA ALA A 56 -1.19 4.11 0.97
C ALA A 56 -1.46 4.12 -0.55
N SER A 57 -0.40 4.01 -1.35
CA SER A 57 -0.48 3.75 -2.78
C SER A 57 0.47 2.61 -3.16
N CYS A 58 0.05 1.73 -4.06
CA CYS A 58 0.84 0.59 -4.50
C CYS A 58 0.38 0.16 -5.90
N TYR A 59 1.31 -0.11 -6.82
CA TYR A 59 1.01 -0.53 -8.20
C TYR A 59 0.04 0.39 -8.98
N GLY A 60 0.06 1.69 -8.69
CA GLY A 60 -0.87 2.65 -9.28
C GLY A 60 -2.28 2.67 -8.65
N TRP A 61 -2.55 1.83 -7.66
CA TRP A 61 -3.79 1.81 -6.88
C TRP A 61 -3.64 2.58 -5.58
N LEU A 62 -4.71 3.24 -5.15
CA LEU A 62 -4.83 3.86 -3.84
C LEU A 62 -5.53 2.89 -2.88
N ILE A 63 -4.95 2.71 -1.69
CA ILE A 63 -5.58 1.99 -0.59
C ILE A 63 -6.38 3.00 0.23
N LEU A 64 -7.68 2.82 0.27
CA LEU A 64 -8.63 3.70 0.92
C LEU A 64 -9.15 3.06 2.21
N ARG A 65 -9.38 3.88 3.23
CA ARG A 65 -10.10 3.49 4.46
C ARG A 65 -11.28 4.42 4.65
N ASP A 66 -12.46 3.84 4.81
CA ASP A 66 -13.65 4.56 5.23
C ASP A 66 -13.55 4.90 6.73
N LYS A 67 -13.78 6.17 7.07
CA LYS A 67 -13.67 6.65 8.45
C LYS A 67 -14.77 6.11 9.36
N GLN A 68 -15.95 5.79 8.82
CA GLN A 68 -17.12 5.46 9.63
C GLN A 68 -17.15 3.99 10.04
N ASN A 69 -16.81 3.09 9.13
CA ASN A 69 -16.95 1.64 9.34
C ASN A 69 -15.62 0.87 9.20
N ASN A 70 -14.49 1.55 9.06
CA ASN A 70 -13.18 0.93 8.87
C ASN A 70 -13.07 0.00 7.65
N HIS A 71 -13.96 0.12 6.67
CA HIS A 71 -13.87 -0.67 5.45
C HIS A 71 -12.69 -0.20 4.59
N TYR A 72 -11.97 -1.17 4.03
CA TYR A 72 -10.94 -0.92 3.05
C TYR A 72 -11.50 -1.06 1.64
N SER A 73 -10.97 -0.23 0.75
CA SER A 73 -11.26 -0.31 -0.70
C SER A 73 -10.00 0.07 -1.47
N LEU A 74 -9.93 -0.40 -2.71
CA LEU A 74 -8.89 -0.03 -3.65
C LEU A 74 -9.50 0.81 -4.76
N TRP A 75 -8.79 1.84 -5.19
CA TRP A 75 -9.22 2.66 -6.31
C TRP A 75 -8.05 2.99 -7.24
N ASN A 76 -8.26 2.81 -8.53
CA ASN A 76 -7.29 3.16 -9.55
C ASN A 76 -7.65 4.53 -10.16
N PRO A 77 -6.85 5.58 -9.97
CA PRO A 77 -7.15 6.90 -10.53
C PRO A 77 -7.11 6.99 -12.06
N LEU A 78 -6.41 6.05 -12.72
CA LEU A 78 -6.27 6.03 -14.17
C LEU A 78 -7.40 5.28 -14.84
N THR A 79 -7.74 4.08 -14.34
CA THR A 79 -8.81 3.24 -14.90
C THR A 79 -10.18 3.54 -14.30
N LEU A 80 -10.22 4.28 -13.19
CA LEU A 80 -11.40 4.52 -12.35
C LEU A 80 -12.02 3.27 -11.74
N GLU A 81 -11.33 2.12 -11.84
CA GLU A 81 -11.78 0.88 -11.22
C GLU A 81 -11.77 1.00 -9.70
N PHE A 82 -12.77 0.37 -9.09
CA PHE A 82 -13.00 0.40 -7.66
C PHE A 82 -13.26 -1.01 -7.16
N ILE A 83 -12.56 -1.39 -6.10
CA ILE A 83 -12.67 -2.72 -5.48
C ILE A 83 -13.01 -2.52 -4.00
N CYS A 84 -14.15 -3.06 -3.57
CA CYS A 84 -14.51 -3.15 -2.17
C CYS A 84 -13.87 -4.41 -1.56
N LEU A 85 -13.26 -4.27 -0.38
CA LEU A 85 -12.89 -5.43 0.43
C LEU A 85 -13.99 -5.73 1.46
N PRO A 86 -14.02 -6.94 2.02
CA PRO A 86 -14.91 -7.29 3.13
C PRO A 86 -14.77 -6.36 4.33
N ALA A 87 -15.79 -6.35 5.19
CA ALA A 87 -15.75 -5.62 6.45
C ALA A 87 -14.61 -6.13 7.34
N LEU A 88 -13.75 -5.23 7.82
CA LEU A 88 -12.72 -5.56 8.79
C LEU A 88 -13.15 -5.10 10.18
N VAL A 89 -13.36 -6.06 11.08
CA VAL A 89 -13.64 -5.78 12.48
C VAL A 89 -12.33 -5.78 13.26
N LEU A 90 -11.90 -4.60 13.70
CA LEU A 90 -10.75 -4.43 14.59
C LEU A 90 -11.23 -4.34 16.03
N LYS A 91 -10.47 -4.95 16.95
CA LYS A 91 -10.66 -4.71 18.38
C LYS A 91 -10.23 -3.27 18.73
N PRO A 92 -10.78 -2.65 19.79
CA PRO A 92 -10.49 -1.25 20.16
C PRO A 92 -9.00 -0.93 20.32
N GLU A 93 -8.21 -1.90 20.78
CA GLU A 93 -6.76 -1.79 21.00
C GLU A 93 -5.92 -1.94 19.72
N GLN A 94 -6.52 -2.40 18.61
CA GLN A 94 -5.78 -2.66 17.37
C GLN A 94 -5.62 -1.39 16.53
N VAL A 95 -4.36 -1.07 16.21
CA VAL A 95 -3.97 0.09 15.44
C VAL A 95 -3.15 -0.33 14.24
N ILE A 96 -3.74 -0.22 13.05
CA ILE A 96 -3.05 -0.52 11.80
C ILE A 96 -2.02 0.58 11.50
N SER A 97 -0.73 0.20 11.44
CA SER A 97 0.38 1.12 11.16
C SER A 97 0.72 1.17 9.68
N SER A 98 0.77 0.03 8.99
CA SER A 98 1.13 -0.05 7.56
C SER A 98 0.11 -0.84 6.75
N ARG A 99 0.11 -0.60 5.43
CA ARG A 99 -0.72 -1.28 4.45
C ARG A 99 0.06 -1.41 3.15
N ILE A 100 -0.01 -2.57 2.50
CA ILE A 100 0.63 -2.81 1.21
C ILE A 100 -0.15 -3.84 0.39
N LEU A 101 -0.04 -3.75 -0.94
CA LEU A 101 -0.50 -4.82 -1.83
C LEU A 101 0.68 -5.76 -2.10
N SER A 102 0.45 -7.07 -2.05
CA SER A 102 1.48 -8.05 -2.45
C SER A 102 1.79 -7.95 -3.95
N PHE A 103 0.74 -7.88 -4.77
CA PHE A 103 0.78 -7.79 -6.24
C PHE A 103 -0.23 -6.75 -6.74
N PRO A 104 -0.18 -6.30 -8.02
CA PRO A 104 -1.24 -5.52 -8.61
C PRO A 104 -2.61 -6.22 -8.46
N PRO A 105 -3.73 -5.53 -8.18
CA PRO A 105 -5.05 -6.14 -7.97
C PRO A 105 -5.60 -6.99 -9.14
N GLY A 106 -5.05 -6.84 -10.35
CA GLY A 106 -5.37 -7.71 -11.48
C GLY A 106 -4.73 -9.11 -11.40
N ASN A 107 -3.82 -9.35 -10.46
CA ASN A 107 -3.27 -10.68 -10.19
C ASN A 107 -4.17 -11.42 -9.19
N HIS A 108 -4.54 -12.66 -9.51
CA HIS A 108 -5.33 -13.54 -8.64
C HIS A 108 -4.75 -13.76 -7.24
N ASP A 109 -3.42 -13.68 -7.07
CA ASP A 109 -2.75 -13.83 -5.77
C ASP A 109 -2.54 -12.50 -5.04
N SER A 110 -3.08 -11.39 -5.58
CA SER A 110 -2.98 -10.09 -4.93
C SER A 110 -3.70 -10.10 -3.60
N MET A 111 -3.04 -9.60 -2.57
CA MET A 111 -3.57 -9.46 -1.22
C MET A 111 -3.31 -8.06 -0.72
N LEU A 112 -4.30 -7.48 -0.04
CA LEU A 112 -4.07 -6.33 0.83
C LEU A 112 -3.60 -6.84 2.18
N ILE A 113 -2.36 -6.50 2.54
CA ILE A 113 -1.73 -6.86 3.80
C ILE A 113 -1.70 -5.61 4.68
N LEU A 114 -2.23 -5.75 5.89
CA LEU A 114 -2.24 -4.76 6.94
C LEU A 114 -1.36 -5.25 8.09
N PHE A 115 -0.56 -4.35 8.65
CA PHE A 115 0.23 -4.64 9.85
C PHE A 115 -0.35 -3.89 11.04
N GLU A 116 -0.61 -4.63 12.11
CA GLU A 116 -1.03 -4.07 13.39
C GLU A 116 0.21 -3.70 14.23
N LYS A 117 0.15 -2.54 14.87
CA LYS A 117 1.30 -1.96 15.60
C LYS A 117 1.45 -2.54 16.99
N ASN A 118 0.34 -2.72 17.73
CA ASN A 118 0.38 -2.98 19.16
C ASN A 118 0.56 -4.48 19.46
N VAL A 119 0.12 -5.32 18.54
CA VAL A 119 0.18 -6.78 18.54
C VAL A 119 0.87 -7.19 17.24
N PRO A 120 1.90 -8.06 17.29
CA PRO A 120 2.59 -8.51 16.09
C PRO A 120 1.67 -9.44 15.29
N LEU A 121 0.81 -8.84 14.46
CA LEU A 121 -0.27 -9.50 13.74
C LEU A 121 -0.30 -9.01 12.30
N PHE A 122 -0.26 -9.96 11.36
CA PHE A 122 -0.68 -9.71 10.00
C PHE A 122 -2.19 -9.86 9.88
N ILE A 123 -2.81 -8.89 9.22
CA ILE A 123 -4.22 -8.97 8.83
C ILE A 123 -4.24 -8.82 7.32
N PHE A 124 -4.68 -9.82 6.58
CA PHE A 124 -4.66 -9.77 5.12
C PHE A 124 -5.94 -10.32 4.49
N CYS A 125 -6.22 -9.87 3.28
CA CYS A 125 -7.35 -10.32 2.48
C CYS A 125 -6.91 -10.38 1.03
N ARG A 126 -7.11 -11.54 0.37
CA ARG A 126 -6.90 -11.65 -1.07
C ARG A 126 -7.96 -10.87 -1.80
N ILE A 127 -7.59 -10.25 -2.90
CA ILE A 127 -8.54 -9.52 -3.74
C ILE A 127 -9.56 -10.52 -4.29
N GLY A 128 -10.83 -10.33 -3.92
CA GLY A 128 -11.93 -11.25 -4.25
C GLY A 128 -12.34 -12.20 -3.11
N ASP A 129 -11.57 -12.30 -2.03
CA ASP A 129 -11.99 -13.08 -0.84
C ASP A 129 -13.14 -12.37 -0.10
N GLU A 130 -13.95 -13.15 0.60
CA GLU A 130 -15.09 -12.66 1.38
C GLU A 130 -14.75 -12.36 2.85
N LYS A 131 -13.54 -12.70 3.30
CA LYS A 131 -13.13 -12.55 4.70
C LYS A 131 -11.66 -12.16 4.85
N TRP A 132 -11.35 -11.61 6.02
CA TRP A 132 -9.98 -11.29 6.44
C TRP A 132 -9.36 -12.45 7.21
N THR A 133 -8.07 -12.66 7.01
CA THR A 133 -7.25 -13.60 7.76
C THR A 133 -6.42 -12.84 8.80
N HIS A 134 -6.49 -13.28 10.04
CA HIS A 134 -5.69 -12.75 11.15
C HIS A 134 -4.62 -13.78 11.51
N GLN A 135 -3.37 -13.43 11.27
CA GLN A 135 -2.23 -14.30 11.48
C GLN A 135 -1.27 -13.69 12.51
N PRO A 136 -1.14 -14.28 13.71
CA PRO A 136 -0.08 -13.92 14.65
C PRO A 136 1.28 -14.11 13.99
N ILE A 137 2.17 -13.15 14.22
CA ILE A 137 3.57 -13.28 13.82
C ILE A 137 4.25 -14.12 14.91
N THR A 138 4.26 -15.44 14.73
CA THR A 138 4.81 -16.38 15.70
C THR A 138 6.17 -16.95 15.32
N GLU A 139 6.91 -17.33 16.36
CA GLU A 139 8.15 -18.12 16.47
C GLU A 139 9.41 -17.65 15.73
N ASN A 140 9.34 -17.32 14.44
CA ASN A 140 10.52 -16.86 13.69
C ASN A 140 10.90 -15.40 14.01
N PHE A 141 9.99 -14.66 14.66
CA PHE A 141 10.20 -13.29 15.12
C PHE A 141 10.67 -13.20 16.58
N LYS A 142 10.91 -14.32 17.26
CA LYS A 142 11.47 -14.35 18.63
C LYS A 142 12.82 -13.58 18.71
N HIS A 143 13.58 -13.54 17.61
CA HIS A 143 14.85 -12.79 17.53
C HIS A 143 14.69 -11.26 17.45
N VAL A 144 13.46 -10.75 17.38
CA VAL A 144 13.15 -9.32 17.30
C VAL A 144 12.15 -8.93 18.41
N GLU A 145 12.09 -9.71 19.49
CA GLU A 145 11.19 -9.52 20.62
C GLU A 145 11.27 -8.06 21.13
N GLY A 146 10.15 -7.34 21.07
CA GLY A 146 10.06 -5.92 21.44
C GLY A 146 10.29 -4.92 20.29
N ASP A 147 10.38 -5.36 19.03
CA ASP A 147 10.45 -4.49 17.86
C ASP A 147 9.17 -4.55 16.99
N PHE A 148 9.00 -3.57 16.11
CA PHE A 148 7.86 -3.42 15.21
C PHE A 148 8.33 -3.35 13.76
N LEU A 149 7.54 -3.89 12.83
CA LEU A 149 7.82 -3.78 11.40
C LEU A 149 7.34 -2.44 10.85
N THR A 150 8.16 -1.82 10.01
CA THR A 150 7.91 -0.52 9.39
C THR A 150 8.37 -0.49 7.93
N ASN A 151 8.01 0.58 7.20
CA ASN A 151 8.44 0.86 5.81
C ASN A 151 8.35 -0.35 4.86
N PHE A 152 7.16 -0.94 4.79
CA PHE A 152 6.90 -2.05 3.88
C PHE A 152 7.04 -1.60 2.43
N VAL A 153 7.71 -2.40 1.62
CA VAL A 153 7.94 -2.14 0.19
C VAL A 153 7.96 -3.46 -0.57
N VAL A 154 7.37 -3.49 -1.77
CA VAL A 154 7.57 -4.62 -2.69
C VAL A 154 8.65 -4.25 -3.69
N CYS A 155 9.67 -5.11 -3.78
CA CYS A 155 10.75 -4.99 -4.74
C CYS A 155 10.92 -6.34 -5.46
N ASN A 156 10.86 -6.34 -6.80
CA ASN A 156 10.96 -7.54 -7.63
C ASN A 156 10.04 -8.69 -7.17
N GLY A 157 8.79 -8.38 -6.85
CA GLY A 157 7.79 -9.35 -6.39
C GLY A 157 8.01 -9.89 -4.98
N THR A 158 9.02 -9.41 -4.27
CA THR A 158 9.30 -9.79 -2.88
C THR A 158 8.95 -8.63 -1.95
N LEU A 159 8.23 -8.95 -0.87
CA LEU A 159 7.88 -7.98 0.16
C LEU A 159 9.04 -7.85 1.17
N TYR A 160 9.44 -6.61 1.41
CA TYR A 160 10.45 -6.26 2.40
C TYR A 160 9.88 -5.24 3.39
N CYS A 161 10.45 -5.22 4.57
CA CYS A 161 10.23 -4.20 5.59
C CYS A 161 11.48 -4.10 6.47
N ASN A 162 11.52 -3.11 7.34
CA ASN A 162 12.57 -3.03 8.35
C ASN A 162 11.99 -3.01 9.76
N THR A 163 12.77 -3.54 10.69
CA THR A 163 12.44 -3.42 12.11
C THR A 163 12.73 -1.99 12.59
N PHE A 164 11.87 -1.44 13.44
CA PHE A 164 11.93 -0.03 13.85
C PHE A 164 13.13 0.27 14.74
N ARG A 165 13.38 -0.55 15.77
CA ARG A 165 14.41 -0.33 16.79
C ARG A 165 15.77 -0.81 16.32
N PHE A 166 15.84 -1.99 15.73
CA PHE A 166 17.11 -2.61 15.35
C PHE A 166 17.53 -2.35 13.90
N SER A 167 16.70 -1.64 13.11
CA SER A 167 16.98 -1.31 11.71
C SER A 167 17.35 -2.52 10.85
N LYS A 168 16.85 -3.72 11.19
CA LYS A 168 17.14 -4.93 10.43
C LYS A 168 16.23 -5.04 9.22
N LEU A 169 16.77 -5.45 8.08
CA LEU A 169 15.97 -5.76 6.91
C LEU A 169 15.29 -7.13 7.10
N VAL A 170 14.00 -7.17 6.80
CA VAL A 170 13.17 -8.36 6.89
C VAL A 170 12.54 -8.60 5.53
N LYS A 171 12.67 -9.82 5.03
CA LYS A 171 11.91 -10.32 3.89
C LYS A 171 10.66 -11.02 4.41
N ILE A 172 9.52 -10.75 3.78
CA ILE A 172 8.27 -11.46 4.01
C ILE A 172 8.05 -12.37 2.82
N ASP A 173 8.05 -13.67 3.08
CA ASP A 173 7.70 -14.66 2.09
C ASP A 173 6.18 -14.68 1.91
N LEU A 174 5.77 -14.44 0.67
CA LEU A 174 4.38 -14.41 0.23
C LEU A 174 3.93 -15.78 -0.31
N SER A 175 4.84 -16.76 -0.41
CA SER A 175 4.49 -18.13 -0.76
C SER A 175 3.67 -18.72 0.38
N MET A 176 2.36 -18.72 0.17
CA MET A 176 1.41 -19.34 1.06
C MET A 176 1.67 -20.85 0.99
N GLN A 177 2.41 -21.40 1.96
CA GLN A 177 2.54 -22.86 2.12
C GLN A 177 1.15 -23.47 2.37
N ASP A 178 1.01 -24.80 2.40
CA ASP A 178 -0.27 -25.53 2.53
C ASP A 178 -1.21 -24.99 3.64
N ASN A 179 -0.65 -24.32 4.63
CA ASN A 179 -1.36 -23.71 5.75
C ASN A 179 -1.75 -22.21 5.56
N HIS A 180 -1.45 -21.56 4.44
CA HIS A 180 -1.80 -20.17 4.15
C HIS A 180 -1.18 -19.13 5.10
N TYR A 181 0.09 -19.28 5.47
CA TYR A 181 0.80 -18.36 6.35
C TYR A 181 1.84 -17.52 5.59
N LEU A 182 1.90 -16.22 5.92
CA LEU A 182 3.01 -15.36 5.58
C LEU A 182 4.22 -15.69 6.46
N ALA A 183 5.38 -15.96 5.89
CA ALA A 183 6.59 -16.27 6.66
C ALA A 183 7.55 -15.08 6.71
N LEU A 184 8.22 -14.90 7.84
CA LEU A 184 9.20 -13.84 8.06
C LEU A 184 10.61 -14.43 8.00
N VAL A 185 11.45 -13.81 7.17
CA VAL A 185 12.86 -14.18 7.00
C VAL A 185 13.70 -12.95 7.31
N LEU A 186 14.42 -12.97 8.43
CA LEU A 186 15.38 -11.93 8.77
C LEU A 186 16.54 -12.00 7.77
N LEU A 187 16.87 -10.87 7.15
CA LEU A 187 18.03 -10.79 6.28
C LEU A 187 19.17 -10.18 7.09
N ASP A 188 20.27 -10.93 7.21
CA ASP A 188 21.51 -10.40 7.74
C ASP A 188 22.17 -9.56 6.65
N VAL A 189 21.72 -8.31 6.55
CA VAL A 189 22.33 -7.32 5.66
C VAL A 189 23.20 -6.45 6.53
N SER A 190 24.50 -6.68 6.48
CA SER A 190 25.48 -5.71 6.94
C SER A 190 25.30 -4.47 6.06
N ILE A 191 24.76 -3.38 6.62
CA ILE A 191 24.84 -2.09 5.97
C ILE A 191 26.36 -1.83 5.83
N PRO A 192 26.92 -1.72 4.62
CA PRO A 192 28.31 -1.32 4.49
C PRO A 192 28.45 -0.02 5.26
N GLU A 193 29.40 0.05 6.20
CA GLU A 193 29.69 1.29 6.93
C GLU A 193 29.67 2.43 5.91
N LEU A 194 28.65 3.28 5.99
CA LEU A 194 28.60 4.47 5.16
C LEU A 194 29.86 5.21 5.56
N LEU A 195 30.82 5.26 4.64
CA LEU A 195 32.08 5.98 4.82
C LEU A 195 31.74 7.32 5.46
N GLU A 196 32.16 7.48 6.72
CA GLU A 196 32.26 8.76 7.38
C GLU A 196 33.27 9.59 6.57
N SER A 197 32.79 10.22 5.50
CA SER A 197 33.56 11.19 4.76
C SER A 197 32.61 12.25 4.24
N TYR A 198 32.07 13.03 5.16
CA TYR A 198 31.79 14.43 4.90
C TYR A 198 32.75 15.25 5.78
N TYR A 199 33.81 15.72 5.13
CA TYR A 199 34.68 16.80 5.60
C TYR A 199 33.90 18.09 5.81
#